data_AF-A0A7T7U274-F1
#
_entry.id   AF-A0A7T7U274-F1
#
_cell.length_a   1.000
_cell.length_b   1.000
_cell.length_c   1.000
_cell.angle_alpha   90.00
_cell.angle_beta   90.00
_cell.angle_gamma   90.00
#
_symmetry.space_group_name_H-M   'P 1'
#
loop_
_entity.id
_entity.type
_entity.pdbx_description
1 polymer ?
#
loop_
_entity_poly.entity_id
_entity_poly.type
_entity_poly.pdbx_seq_one_letter_code
_entity_poly.pdbx_strand_id
1 'polypeptide(L)'
;MNERETEYGKAAVLDRGIDVLLAIKNTKVATSAEIQAQALPNLSKRAVQRYLKSLVVMGLVYTVGNNNSEYRYYLSGKAKQLFGMVA
;
A
#
# COMPACT_ATOMS: atom_id res chain seq x y z
N MET A 1 -2.12 2.20 -28.00
CA MET A 1 -2.37 2.72 -26.65
C MET A 1 -1.91 4.18 -26.66
N ASN A 2 -2.80 5.13 -26.38
CA ASN A 2 -2.49 6.55 -26.50
C ASN A 2 -1.58 6.99 -25.33
N GLU A 3 -0.57 7.82 -25.59
CA GLU A 3 0.39 8.26 -24.57
C GLU A 3 -0.31 8.94 -23.39
N ARG A 4 -1.35 9.74 -23.68
CA ARG A 4 -2.20 10.41 -22.68
C ARG A 4 -2.91 9.42 -21.75
N GLU A 5 -3.50 8.35 -22.27
CA GLU A 5 -4.15 7.31 -21.44
C GLU A 5 -3.15 6.59 -20.54
N THR A 6 -1.93 6.40 -21.04
CA THR A 6 -0.83 5.77 -20.29
C THR A 6 -0.36 6.66 -19.13
N GLU A 7 -0.32 7.98 -19.33
CA GLU A 7 0.01 8.95 -18.27
C GLU A 7 -1.05 9.01 -17.18
N TYR A 8 -2.34 9.05 -17.55
CA TYR A 8 -3.44 8.95 -16.57
C TYR A 8 -3.35 7.67 -15.76
N GLY A 9 -3.03 6.54 -16.41
CA GLY A 9 -2.80 5.27 -15.74
C GLY A 9 -1.65 5.31 -14.73
N LYS A 10 -0.53 5.95 -15.09
CA LYS A 10 0.63 6.12 -14.18
C LYS A 10 0.30 6.99 -12.98
N ALA A 11 -0.37 8.12 -13.18
CA ALA A 11 -0.80 9.00 -12.09
C ALA A 11 -1.75 8.28 -11.12
N ALA A 12 -2.74 7.55 -11.64
CA ALA A 12 -3.68 6.77 -10.83
C ALA A 12 -3.02 5.59 -10.07
N VAL A 13 -1.90 5.06 -10.56
CA VAL A 13 -1.12 4.04 -9.82
C VAL A 13 -0.35 4.69 -8.67
N LEU A 14 0.24 5.86 -8.89
CA LEU A 14 0.95 6.61 -7.86
C LEU A 14 0.00 7.07 -6.75
N ASP A 15 -1.13 7.66 -7.12
CA ASP A 15 -2.16 8.17 -6.20
C ASP A 15 -2.64 7.07 -5.23
N ARG A 16 -3.02 5.91 -5.77
CA ARG A 16 -3.34 4.71 -4.96
C ARG A 16 -2.20 4.27 -4.05
N GLY A 17 -0.95 4.42 -4.49
CA GLY A 17 0.21 4.11 -3.66
C GLY A 17 0.33 5.05 -2.47
N ILE A 18 0.11 6.35 -2.69
CA ILE A 18 0.11 7.37 -1.64
C ILE A 18 -1.02 7.10 -0.64
N ASP A 19 -2.24 6.81 -1.11
CA ASP A 19 -3.39 6.52 -0.25
C ASP A 19 -3.15 5.32 0.67
N VAL A 20 -2.59 4.23 0.13
CA VAL A 20 -2.26 3.03 0.91
C VAL A 20 -1.21 3.34 1.97
N LEU A 21 -0.17 4.09 1.63
CA LEU A 21 0.87 4.47 2.58
C LEU A 21 0.32 5.39 3.69
N LEU A 22 -0.58 6.33 3.35
CA LEU A 22 -1.27 7.17 4.33
C LEU A 22 -2.18 6.36 5.26
N ALA A 23 -2.92 5.38 4.75
CA ALA A 23 -3.76 4.50 5.56
C ALA A 23 -2.92 3.73 6.61
N ILE A 24 -1.77 3.19 6.21
CA ILE A 24 -0.83 2.51 7.12
C ILE A 24 -0.27 3.50 8.14
N LYS A 25 0.14 4.70 7.71
CA LYS A 25 0.65 5.76 8.59
C LYS A 25 -0.35 6.10 9.70
N ASN A 26 -1.59 6.36 9.32
CA ASN A 26 -2.63 6.83 10.24
C ASN A 26 -3.09 5.74 11.23
N THR A 27 -3.09 4.48 10.79
CA THR A 27 -3.45 3.34 11.65
C THR A 27 -2.25 2.83 12.47
N LYS A 28 -1.03 3.30 12.17
CA LYS A 28 0.29 2.80 12.64
C LYS A 28 0.63 1.38 12.16
N VAL A 29 -0.37 0.50 12.15
CA VAL A 29 -0.32 -0.88 11.66
C VAL A 29 -1.66 -1.18 11.00
N ALA A 30 -1.65 -1.65 9.76
CA ALA A 30 -2.90 -1.94 9.04
C ALA A 30 -2.93 -3.36 8.48
N THR A 31 -4.11 -3.97 8.48
CA THR A 31 -4.42 -5.23 7.83
C THR A 31 -4.80 -5.02 6.36
N SER A 32 -4.84 -6.10 5.57
CA SER A 32 -5.37 -6.00 4.20
C SER A 32 -6.84 -5.57 4.17
N ALA A 33 -7.64 -5.96 5.16
CA ALA A 33 -9.04 -5.52 5.26
C ALA A 33 -9.16 -4.02 5.55
N GLU A 34 -8.39 -3.49 6.50
CA GLU A 34 -8.38 -2.04 6.81
C GLU A 34 -7.91 -1.21 5.62
N ILE A 35 -6.83 -1.66 4.93
CA ILE A 35 -6.33 -0.98 3.73
C ILE A 35 -7.37 -1.01 2.61
N GLN A 36 -8.07 -2.13 2.42
CA GLN A 36 -9.15 -2.22 1.45
C GLN A 36 -10.24 -1.20 1.76
N ALA A 37 -10.71 -1.15 3.00
CA ALA A 37 -11.79 -0.25 3.39
C ALA A 37 -11.43 1.24 3.25
N GLN A 38 -10.18 1.61 3.56
CA GLN A 38 -9.76 3.01 3.61
C GLN A 38 -9.20 3.54 2.29
N ALA A 39 -8.43 2.74 1.55
CA ALA A 39 -7.65 3.21 0.40
C ALA A 39 -8.01 2.51 -0.92
N LEU A 40 -8.56 1.28 -0.87
CA LEU A 40 -8.80 0.47 -2.08
C LEU A 40 -10.20 -0.19 -2.07
N PRO A 41 -11.30 0.57 -1.84
CA PRO A 41 -12.62 -0.01 -1.60
C PRO A 41 -13.17 -0.78 -2.81
N ASN A 42 -12.71 -0.44 -4.01
CA ASN A 42 -13.15 -1.04 -5.26
C ASN A 42 -12.37 -2.32 -5.64
N LEU A 43 -11.37 -2.72 -4.84
CA LEU A 43 -10.58 -3.92 -5.10
C LEU A 43 -11.04 -5.08 -4.22
N SER A 44 -10.89 -6.30 -4.73
CA SER A 44 -11.04 -7.50 -3.90
C SER A 44 -9.88 -7.61 -2.91
N LYS A 45 -10.10 -8.29 -1.77
CA LYS A 45 -9.04 -8.54 -0.77
C LYS A 45 -7.79 -9.19 -1.39
N ARG A 46 -7.95 -10.10 -2.36
CA ARG A 46 -6.84 -10.74 -3.09
C ARG A 46 -6.06 -9.75 -3.95
N ALA A 47 -6.74 -8.82 -4.63
CA ALA A 47 -6.10 -7.77 -5.40
C ALA A 47 -5.31 -6.80 -4.49
N VAL A 48 -5.87 -6.46 -3.32
CA VAL A 48 -5.19 -5.67 -2.30
C VAL A 48 -3.94 -6.39 -1.80
N GLN A 49 -4.03 -7.67 -1.42
CA GLN A 49 -2.86 -8.46 -1.00
C GLN A 49 -1.77 -8.51 -2.07
N ARG A 50 -2.15 -8.72 -3.34
CA ARG A 50 -1.18 -8.71 -4.46
C ARG A 50 -0.50 -7.35 -4.61
N TYR A 51 -1.26 -6.27 -4.50
CA TYR A 51 -0.73 -4.90 -4.55
C TYR A 51 0.24 -4.62 -3.40
N LEU A 52 -0.14 -4.99 -2.18
CA LEU A 52 0.71 -4.82 -0.99
C LEU A 52 2.00 -5.63 -1.08
N LYS A 53 1.97 -6.83 -1.68
CA LYS A 53 3.19 -7.60 -1.96
C LYS A 53 4.19 -6.81 -2.82
N SER A 54 3.71 -6.05 -3.80
CA SER A 54 4.59 -5.18 -4.60
C SER A 54 5.21 -4.07 -3.75
N LEU A 55 4.47 -3.46 -2.83
CA LEU A 55 5.00 -2.45 -1.91
C LEU A 55 6.07 -3.02 -0.96
N VAL A 56 5.89 -4.27 -0.52
CA VAL A 56 6.89 -5.00 0.28
C VAL A 56 8.17 -5.21 -0.52
N VAL A 57 8.07 -5.67 -1.77
CA VAL A 57 9.23 -5.87 -2.65
C VAL A 57 9.98 -4.57 -2.91
N MET A 58 9.27 -3.44 -3.00
CA MET A 58 9.89 -2.11 -3.14
C MET A 58 10.49 -1.56 -1.84
N GLY A 59 10.33 -2.25 -0.71
CA GLY A 59 10.84 -1.82 0.60
C GLY A 59 10.10 -0.62 1.21
N LEU A 60 8.93 -0.27 0.66
CA LEU A 60 8.09 0.83 1.17
C LEU A 60 7.29 0.43 2.41
N VAL A 61 6.94 -0.86 2.50
CA VAL A 61 6.27 -1.44 3.67
C VAL A 61 6.94 -2.75 4.04
N TYR A 62 6.83 -3.15 5.30
CA TYR A 62 7.12 -4.50 5.73
C TYR A 62 5.87 -5.15 6.30
N THR A 63 5.87 -6.48 6.36
CA THR A 63 4.72 -7.26 6.84
C THR A 63 5.12 -8.24 7.93
N VAL A 64 4.23 -8.41 8.90
CA VAL A 64 4.32 -9.43 9.95
C VAL A 64 3.04 -10.24 9.94
N GLY A 65 3.16 -11.56 9.87
CA GLY A 65 2.02 -12.48 9.83
C GLY A 65 2.36 -13.75 9.06
N ASN A 66 1.39 -14.64 8.96
CA ASN A 66 1.49 -15.87 8.18
C ASN A 66 0.13 -16.19 7.55
N ASN A 67 0.05 -17.22 6.70
CA ASN A 67 -1.21 -17.56 6.01
C ASN A 67 -2.36 -17.98 6.95
N ASN A 68 -2.08 -18.27 8.22
CA ASN A 68 -3.07 -18.65 9.23
C ASN A 68 -3.57 -17.43 10.03
N SER A 69 -3.03 -16.24 9.78
CA SER A 69 -3.39 -14.98 10.43
C SER A 69 -3.48 -13.86 9.41
N GLU A 70 -4.10 -12.73 9.75
CA GLU A 70 -4.10 -11.59 8.85
C GLU A 70 -2.74 -10.88 8.91
N TYR A 71 -2.11 -10.71 7.74
CA TYR A 71 -0.88 -9.94 7.61
C TYR A 71 -1.09 -8.49 8.08
N ARG A 72 -0.16 -8.02 8.90
CA ARG A 72 -0.09 -6.65 9.39
C ARG A 72 1.03 -5.91 8.67
N TYR A 73 0.71 -4.76 8.10
CA TYR A 73 1.59 -3.94 7.29
C TYR A 73 2.01 -2.69 8.06
N TYR A 74 3.26 -2.31 7.86
CA TYR A 74 3.94 -1.22 8.55
C TYR A 74 4.76 -0.45 7.52
N LEU A 75 4.95 0.85 7.72
CA LEU A 75 5.85 1.65 6.88
C LEU A 75 7.32 1.24 7.10
N SER A 76 8.11 1.18 6.03
CA SER A 76 9.57 0.96 6.08
C SER A 76 10.34 1.92 5.20
N GLY A 77 11.65 1.99 5.46
CA GLY A 77 12.65 2.56 4.56
C GLY A 77 12.23 3.92 3.99
N LYS A 78 12.10 3.98 2.67
CA LYS A 78 11.78 5.23 1.97
C LYS A 78 10.40 5.80 2.33
N ALA A 79 9.42 4.96 2.66
CA ALA A 79 8.09 5.46 3.05
C ALA A 79 8.13 6.18 4.41
N LYS A 80 8.89 5.66 5.38
CA LYS A 80 9.11 6.37 6.65
C LYS A 80 9.78 7.73 6.43
N GLN A 81 10.79 7.79 5.56
CA GLN A 81 11.46 9.03 5.19
C GLN A 81 10.50 10.04 4.54
N LEU A 82 9.65 9.59 3.62
CA LEU A 82 8.63 10.43 2.98
C LEU A 82 7.69 11.10 3.99
N PHE A 83 7.41 10.44 5.12
CA PHE A 83 6.55 10.98 6.17
C PHE A 83 7.30 11.56 7.37
N GLY A 84 8.61 11.79 7.27
CA GLY A 84 9.41 12.36 8.36
C GLY A 84 9.51 11.48 9.61
N MET A 85 9.33 10.16 9.47
CA MET A 85 9.43 9.20 10.56
C MET A 85 10.88 8.72 10.69
N VAL A 86 11.32 8.41 11.92
CA VAL A 86 12.62 7.80 12.17
C VAL A 86 12.66 6.43 11.48
N ALA A 87 13.62 6.26 10.56
CA ALA A 87 13.78 5.08 9.70
C ALA A 87 13.89 3.78 10.51
#